data_AF-A0A951WMS6-F1
#
_entry.id   AF-A0A951WMS6-F1
#
_cell.length_a   1.000
_cell.length_b   1.000
_cell.length_c   1.000
_cell.angle_alpha   90.00
_cell.angle_beta   90.00
_cell.angle_gamma   90.00
#
_symmetry.space_group_name_H-M   'P 1'
#
loop_
_entity.id
_entity.type
_entity.pdbx_description
1 polymer ?
#
loop_
_entity_poly.entity_id
_entity_poly.type
_entity_poly.pdbx_seq_one_letter_code
_entity_poly.pdbx_strand_id
1 'polypeptide(L)'
;MKFIKLAVLFLLLFLAGFVAGYRVSESNAQKRIAVMAPGALRTHLESLQKNVESTLMLNSEQRQSFQSILNESLEKMGILRTRTKEEGLSILREIDTEMDKILTSDQSQKYHVIRQTLYLSGNS
;
A
#
# COMPACT_ATOMS: atom_id res chain seq x y z
N MET A 1 18.18 -20.16 42.99
CA MET A 1 17.13 -20.25 41.95
C MET A 1 16.07 -19.14 42.10
N LYS A 2 16.43 -17.85 41.96
CA LYS A 2 15.46 -16.71 42.01
C LYS A 2 15.63 -15.66 40.89
N PHE A 3 16.76 -15.68 40.16
CA PHE A 3 17.07 -14.68 39.12
C PHE A 3 16.37 -14.92 37.77
N ILE A 4 16.05 -16.18 37.44
CA ILE A 4 15.40 -16.53 36.16
C ILE A 4 14.01 -15.88 36.04
N LYS A 5 13.28 -15.77 37.16
CA LYS A 5 11.91 -15.21 37.17
C LYS A 5 11.88 -13.72 36.86
N LEU A 6 12.94 -12.99 37.21
CA LEU A 6 13.06 -11.54 36.94
C LEU A 6 13.41 -11.27 35.47
N ALA A 7 14.27 -12.11 34.87
CA ALA A 7 14.62 -12.01 33.45
C ALA A 7 13.43 -12.33 32.52
N VAL A 8 12.63 -13.33 32.88
CA VAL A 8 11.41 -13.67 32.12
C VAL A 8 10.37 -12.55 32.21
N LEU A 9 10.25 -11.90 33.37
CA LEU A 9 9.36 -10.76 33.54
C LEU A 9 9.79 -9.57 32.67
N PHE A 10 11.09 -9.28 32.61
CA PHE A 10 11.64 -8.23 31.73
C PHE A 10 11.46 -8.56 30.25
N LEU A 11 11.66 -9.82 29.85
CA LEU A 11 11.45 -10.26 28.47
C LEU A 11 9.99 -10.09 28.04
N LEU A 12 9.04 -10.42 28.91
CA LEU A 12 7.61 -10.25 28.66
C LEU A 12 7.20 -8.77 28.57
N LEU A 13 7.73 -7.92 29.44
CA LEU A 13 7.48 -6.48 29.39
C LEU A 13 8.07 -5.83 28.13
N PHE A 14 9.26 -6.27 27.71
CA PHE A 14 9.90 -5.81 26.48
C PHE A 14 9.11 -6.25 25.24
N LEU A 15 8.65 -7.50 25.20
CA LEU A 15 7.80 -8.02 24.12
C LEU A 15 6.46 -7.25 24.05
N ALA A 16 5.84 -6.95 25.19
CA ALA A 16 4.59 -6.20 25.26
C ALA A 16 4.77 -4.75 24.77
N GLY A 17 5.86 -4.08 25.14
CA GLY A 17 6.18 -2.72 24.68
C GLY A 17 6.50 -2.67 23.18
N PHE A 18 7.21 -3.68 22.67
CA PHE A 18 7.54 -3.79 21.25
C PHE A 18 6.29 -4.05 20.38
N VAL A 19 5.42 -4.98 20.82
CA VAL A 19 4.16 -5.28 20.12
C VAL A 19 3.19 -4.09 20.15
N ALA A 20 3.14 -3.34 21.27
CA ALA A 20 2.34 -2.12 21.36
C ALA A 20 2.89 -1.01 20.44
N GLY A 21 4.21 -0.85 20.33
CA GLY A 21 4.85 0.09 19.41
C GLY A 21 4.58 -0.20 17.94
N TYR A 22 4.62 -1.48 17.54
CA TYR A 22 4.31 -1.90 16.16
C TYR A 22 2.85 -1.60 15.77
N ARG A 23 1.89 -1.86 16.66
CA ARG A 23 0.46 -1.55 16.39
C ARG A 23 0.19 -0.05 16.28
N VAL A 24 0.88 0.78 17.07
CA VAL A 24 0.72 2.24 17.00
C VAL A 24 1.34 2.82 15.72
N SER A 25 2.41 2.22 15.21
CA SER A 25 3.01 2.60 13.93
C SER A 25 2.10 2.26 12.74
N GLU A 26 1.44 1.09 12.75
CA GLU A 26 0.43 0.75 11.73
C GLU A 26 -0.78 1.67 11.78
N SER A 27 -1.27 2.01 12.97
CA SER A 27 -2.42 2.90 13.13
C SER A 27 -2.15 4.33 12.64
N ASN A 28 -0.93 4.83 12.82
CA ASN A 28 -0.52 6.14 12.30
C ASN A 28 -0.22 6.13 10.79
N ALA A 29 0.33 5.03 10.25
CA ALA A 29 0.50 4.86 8.81
C ALA A 29 -0.87 4.79 8.09
N GLN A 30 -1.85 4.08 8.67
CA GLN A 30 -3.22 4.03 8.15
C GLN A 30 -3.96 5.37 8.28
N LYS A 31 -3.74 6.14 9.36
CA LYS A 31 -4.35 7.47 9.54
C LYS A 31 -3.77 8.54 8.62
N ARG A 32 -2.53 8.38 8.15
CA ARG A 32 -1.85 9.33 7.25
C ARG A 32 -2.14 9.08 5.77
N ILE A 33 -2.96 8.10 5.40
CA ILE A 33 -3.37 7.93 4.01
C ILE A 33 -4.21 9.14 3.61
N ALA A 34 -3.56 9.96 2.79
CA ALA A 34 -3.90 11.31 2.41
C ALA A 34 -5.32 11.42 1.86
N VAL A 35 -5.91 12.59 2.07
CA VAL A 35 -7.15 13.02 1.46
C VAL A 35 -6.87 13.23 -0.04
N MET A 36 -7.04 12.19 -0.87
CA MET A 36 -6.88 12.34 -2.32
C MET A 36 -8.18 12.81 -2.95
N ALA A 37 -8.21 14.07 -3.39
CA ALA A 37 -9.23 14.54 -4.31
C ALA A 37 -9.21 13.70 -5.60
N PRO A 38 -10.32 13.57 -6.35
CA PRO A 38 -10.39 12.74 -7.56
C PRO A 38 -9.29 13.04 -8.60
N GLY A 39 -8.89 14.31 -8.73
CA GLY A 39 -7.75 14.70 -9.58
C GLY A 39 -6.40 14.17 -9.07
N ALA A 40 -6.21 14.15 -7.75
CA ALA A 40 -5.00 13.60 -7.12
C ALA A 40 -4.93 12.08 -7.26
N LEU A 41 -6.07 11.38 -7.26
CA LEU A 41 -6.12 9.94 -7.48
C LEU A 41 -5.69 9.57 -8.91
N ARG A 42 -6.15 10.33 -9.91
CA ARG A 42 -5.69 10.14 -11.30
C ARG A 42 -4.18 10.34 -11.42
N THR A 43 -3.65 11.44 -10.87
CA THR A 43 -2.20 11.68 -10.84
C THR A 43 -1.44 10.58 -10.09
N HIS A 44 -2.02 10.03 -9.03
CA HIS A 44 -1.44 8.91 -8.29
C HIS A 44 -1.40 7.64 -9.12
N LEU A 45 -2.46 7.30 -9.86
CA LEU A 45 -2.48 6.14 -10.76
C LEU A 45 -1.48 6.29 -11.91
N GLU A 46 -1.39 7.48 -12.51
CA GLU A 46 -0.38 7.78 -13.55
C GLU A 46 1.05 7.66 -12.99
N SER A 47 1.28 8.12 -11.75
CA SER A 47 2.57 7.99 -11.08
C SER A 47 2.87 6.54 -10.71
N LEU A 48 1.87 5.78 -10.26
CA LEU A 48 1.99 4.36 -9.99
C LEU A 48 2.37 3.60 -11.26
N GLN A 49 1.67 3.87 -12.38
CA GLN A 49 1.98 3.27 -13.67
C GLN A 49 3.44 3.50 -14.06
N LYS A 50 3.89 4.75 -14.04
CA LYS A 50 5.26 5.11 -14.43
C LYS A 50 6.32 4.46 -13.54
N ASN A 51 6.09 4.42 -12.23
CA ASN A 51 7.04 3.80 -11.29
C ASN A 51 7.06 2.27 -11.44
N VAL A 52 5.90 1.65 -11.64
CA VAL A 52 5.81 0.21 -11.90
C VAL A 52 6.52 -0.14 -13.21
N GLU A 53 6.24 0.55 -14.31
CA GLU A 53 6.87 0.28 -15.60
C GLU A 53 8.39 0.53 -15.60
N SER A 54 8.88 1.47 -14.79
CA SER A 54 10.32 1.77 -14.69
C SER A 54 11.08 0.88 -13.71
N THR A 55 10.42 0.36 -12.68
CA THR A 55 11.08 -0.37 -11.57
C THR A 55 10.82 -1.87 -11.64
N LEU A 56 9.63 -2.27 -12.07
CA LEU A 56 9.25 -3.68 -12.18
C LEU A 56 9.53 -4.15 -13.60
N MET A 57 10.41 -5.15 -13.71
CA MET A 57 10.59 -5.91 -14.95
C MET A 57 9.40 -6.86 -15.12
N LEU A 58 8.26 -6.31 -15.56
CA LEU A 58 7.06 -7.06 -15.90
C LEU A 58 7.23 -7.71 -17.27
N ASN A 59 6.86 -8.99 -17.38
CA ASN A 59 6.74 -9.65 -18.68
C ASN A 59 5.54 -9.09 -19.47
N SER A 60 5.37 -9.50 -20.73
CA SER A 60 4.31 -8.95 -21.59
C SER A 60 2.90 -9.18 -21.04
N GLU A 61 2.65 -10.37 -20.47
CA GLU A 61 1.36 -10.74 -19.89
C GLU A 61 1.06 -9.92 -18.63
N GLN A 62 2.02 -9.86 -17.70
CA GLN A 62 1.92 -9.04 -16.48
C GLN A 62 1.71 -7.56 -16.79
N ARG A 63 2.39 -7.04 -17.82
CA ARG A 63 2.22 -5.64 -18.25
C ARG A 63 0.83 -5.39 -18.81
N GLN A 64 0.31 -6.32 -19.61
CA GLN A 64 -1.04 -6.23 -20.15
C GLN A 64 -2.09 -6.34 -19.04
N SER A 65 -1.93 -7.26 -18.09
CA SER A 65 -2.79 -7.39 -16.91
C SER A 65 -2.77 -6.12 -16.07
N PHE A 66 -1.59 -5.55 -15.79
CA PHE A 66 -1.48 -4.31 -15.04
C PHE A 66 -2.17 -3.13 -15.73
N GLN A 67 -1.99 -2.96 -17.04
CA GLN A 67 -2.69 -1.93 -17.80
C GLN A 67 -4.21 -2.14 -17.79
N SER A 68 -4.67 -3.39 -17.88
CA SER A 68 -6.09 -3.73 -17.75
C SER A 68 -6.64 -3.31 -16.39
N ILE A 69 -5.95 -3.66 -15.30
CA ILE A 69 -6.32 -3.30 -13.92
C ILE A 69 -6.41 -1.78 -13.76
N LEU A 70 -5.43 -1.03 -14.30
CA LEU A 70 -5.44 0.44 -14.25
C LEU A 70 -6.60 1.03 -15.05
N ASN A 71 -6.87 0.54 -16.25
CA ASN A 71 -7.96 1.02 -17.08
C ASN A 71 -9.32 0.75 -16.45
N GLU A 72 -9.54 -0.46 -15.92
CA GLU A 72 -10.77 -0.80 -15.20
C GLU A 72 -10.95 0.07 -13.96
N SER A 73 -9.86 0.36 -13.23
CA SER A 73 -9.87 1.23 -12.06
C SER A 73 -10.19 2.69 -12.42
N LEU A 74 -9.65 3.20 -13.53
CA LEU A 74 -9.96 4.52 -14.07
C LEU A 74 -11.40 4.60 -14.58
N GLU A 75 -11.90 3.53 -15.20
CA GLU A 75 -13.28 3.43 -15.66
C GLU A 75 -14.25 3.40 -14.47
N LYS A 76 -13.99 2.58 -13.44
CA LYS A 76 -14.73 2.58 -12.17
C LYS A 76 -14.75 3.99 -11.56
N MET A 77 -13.62 4.68 -11.57
CA MET A 77 -13.53 6.07 -11.09
C MET A 77 -14.33 7.07 -11.96
N GLY A 78 -14.40 6.87 -13.28
CA GLY A 78 -15.18 7.70 -14.19
C GLY A 78 -16.70 7.46 -14.08
N ILE A 79 -17.10 6.21 -13.84
CA ILE A 79 -18.50 5.80 -13.63
C ILE A 79 -19.00 6.25 -12.25
N LEU A 80 -18.17 6.12 -11.22
CA LEU A 80 -18.38 6.71 -9.91
C LEU A 80 -18.25 8.24 -10.06
N ARG A 81 -19.33 8.92 -10.47
CA ARG A 81 -19.43 10.39 -10.63
C ARG A 81 -19.18 11.11 -9.29
N THR A 82 -17.95 11.05 -8.77
CA THR A 82 -17.45 11.68 -7.54
C THR A 82 -18.18 11.17 -6.26
N ARG A 83 -17.54 10.99 -5.10
CA ARG A 83 -16.86 12.05 -4.32
C ARG A 83 -16.11 11.54 -3.10
N THR A 84 -16.18 10.26 -2.72
CA THR A 84 -15.74 9.91 -1.37
C THR A 84 -14.29 9.41 -1.34
N LYS A 85 -13.59 9.82 -0.27
CA LYS A 85 -12.25 9.31 0.06
C LYS A 85 -12.24 7.77 0.13
N GLU A 86 -13.33 7.19 0.59
CA GLU A 86 -13.48 5.75 0.78
C GLU A 86 -13.51 4.98 -0.54
N GLU A 87 -14.19 5.52 -1.58
CA GLU A 87 -14.20 4.93 -2.92
C GLU A 87 -12.81 4.96 -3.56
N GLY A 88 -12.09 6.08 -3.44
CA GLY A 88 -10.72 6.18 -3.95
C GLY A 88 -9.76 5.21 -3.26
N LEU A 89 -9.88 5.07 -1.94
CA LEU A 89 -9.12 4.07 -1.17
C LEU A 89 -9.50 2.63 -1.55
N SER A 90 -10.77 2.38 -1.85
CA SER A 90 -11.24 1.06 -2.28
C SER A 90 -10.61 0.66 -3.61
N ILE A 91 -10.56 1.59 -4.58
CA ILE A 91 -9.92 1.36 -5.88
C ILE A 91 -8.43 1.07 -5.69
N LEU A 92 -7.72 1.84 -4.88
CA LEU A 92 -6.30 1.59 -4.63
C LEU A 92 -6.04 0.22 -3.99
N ARG A 93 -6.88 -0.19 -3.04
CA ARG A 93 -6.80 -1.53 -2.43
C ARG A 93 -7.09 -2.65 -3.42
N GLU A 94 -8.02 -2.43 -4.34
CA GLU A 94 -8.33 -3.39 -5.40
C GLU A 94 -7.14 -3.56 -6.33
N ILE A 95 -6.52 -2.46 -6.77
CA ILE A 95 -5.28 -2.50 -7.57
C ILE A 95 -4.18 -3.24 -6.81
N ASP A 96 -3.96 -2.93 -5.53
CA ASP A 96 -2.97 -3.62 -4.70
C ASP A 96 -3.22 -5.13 -4.66
N THR A 97 -4.48 -5.54 -4.49
CA THR A 97 -4.88 -6.95 -4.41
C THR A 97 -4.68 -7.68 -5.72
N GLU A 98 -5.05 -7.06 -6.85
CA GLU A 98 -4.86 -7.66 -8.17
C GLU A 98 -3.38 -7.71 -8.57
N MET A 99 -2.60 -6.70 -8.18
CA MET A 99 -1.15 -6.68 -8.39
C MET A 99 -0.45 -7.82 -7.65
N ASP A 100 -0.79 -8.06 -6.38
CA ASP A 100 -0.20 -9.17 -5.62
C ASP A 100 -0.51 -10.56 -6.22
N LYS A 101 -1.57 -10.69 -7.03
CA LYS A 101 -1.88 -11.94 -7.74
C LYS A 101 -1.02 -12.16 -8.98
N ILE A 102 -0.66 -11.08 -9.68
CA ILE A 102 0.09 -11.16 -10.96
C ILE A 102 1.61 -11.03 -10.77
N LEU A 103 2.06 -10.47 -9.65
CA LEU A 103 3.47 -10.28 -9.36
C LEU A 103 4.09 -11.50 -8.67
N THR A 104 5.34 -11.76 -8.99
CA THR A 104 6.18 -12.69 -8.22
C THR A 104 6.54 -12.10 -6.85
N SER A 105 7.02 -12.93 -5.91
CA SER A 105 7.36 -12.45 -4.55
C SER A 105 8.38 -11.30 -4.53
N ASP A 106 9.42 -11.34 -5.39
CA ASP A 106 10.41 -10.25 -5.51
C ASP A 106 9.79 -8.98 -6.12
N GLN A 107 8.90 -9.13 -7.10
CA GLN A 107 8.18 -8.02 -7.71
C GLN A 107 7.16 -7.39 -6.75
N SER A 108 6.44 -8.18 -5.95
CA SER A 108 5.50 -7.68 -4.94
C SER A 108 6.22 -6.85 -3.87
N GLN A 109 7.43 -7.25 -3.44
CA GLN A 109 8.25 -6.44 -2.54
C GLN A 109 8.61 -5.07 -3.15
N LYS A 110 9.06 -5.05 -4.42
CA LYS A 110 9.36 -3.80 -5.13
C LYS A 110 8.12 -2.94 -5.32
N TYR A 111 6.98 -3.54 -5.66
CA TYR A 111 5.69 -2.87 -5.75
C TYR A 111 5.28 -2.23 -4.42
N HIS A 112 5.50 -2.93 -3.30
CA HIS A 112 5.22 -2.42 -1.95
C HIS A 112 6.06 -1.17 -1.63
N VAL A 113 7.32 -1.12 -2.05
CA VAL A 113 8.18 0.06 -1.88
C VAL A 113 7.67 1.24 -2.73
N ILE A 114 7.27 0.98 -3.98
CA ILE A 114 6.71 2.00 -4.88
C ILE A 114 5.44 2.61 -4.28
N ARG A 115 4.49 1.78 -3.84
CA ARG A 115 3.23 2.29 -3.27
C ARG A 115 3.47 3.08 -2.00
N GLN A 116 4.34 2.61 -1.09
CA GLN A 116 4.67 3.34 0.13
C GLN A 116 5.27 4.72 -0.19
N THR A 117 6.17 4.79 -1.17
CA THR A 117 6.76 6.05 -1.61
C THR A 117 5.69 7.02 -2.12
N LEU A 118 4.75 6.53 -2.93
CA LEU A 118 3.68 7.35 -3.49
C LEU A 118 2.63 7.80 -2.44
N TYR A 119 2.34 6.96 -1.45
CA TYR A 119 1.47 7.33 -0.33
C TYR A 119 2.10 8.39 0.57
N LEU A 120 3.43 8.36 0.73
CA LEU A 120 4.17 9.34 1.52
C LEU A 120 4.36 10.67 0.76
N SER A 121 4.52 10.65 -0.57
CA SER A 121 4.71 11.84 -1.38
C SER A 121 3.42 12.64 -1.65
N GLY A 122 2.24 12.02 -1.55
CA GLY A 122 0.94 12.68 -1.76
C GLY A 122 0.45 13.57 -0.61
N ASN A 123 1.30 13.86 0.39
CA ASN A 123 0.98 14.63 1.61
C ASN A 123 1.84 15.90 1.77
N SER A 124 2.59 16.30 0.73
CA SER A 124 3.43 17.52 0.71
C SER A 124 2.74 18.68 0.03
#